data_AF-A0A8J8SJH3-F1
#
_entry.id   AF-A0A8J8SJH3-F1
#
_cell.length_a   1.000
_cell.length_b   1.000
_cell.length_c   1.000
_cell.angle_alpha   90.00
_cell.angle_beta   90.00
_cell.angle_gamma   90.00
#
_symmetry.space_group_name_H-M   'P 1'
#
loop_
_entity.id
_entity.type
_entity.pdbx_description
1 polymer ?
#
loop_
_entity_poly.entity_id
_entity_poly.type
_entity_poly.pdbx_seq_one_letter_code
_entity_poly.pdbx_strand_id
1 'polypeptide(L)'
;MKFIKYMKYMDIILNTIISAMIGCIVGVVAIIMNPGMDILNVLISNSMVGVVVGTISSYAYYYIYEKKRLGIKAVLWTIFIIVFVIMLILALLQSRDGFPWDTLIIFIPIVECLSLGYCYATYRISLKYNEKLLHKKEQILNKK
;
A
#
# COMPACT_ATOMS: atom_id res chain seq x y z
N MET A 1 19.60 11.74 16.63
CA MET A 1 18.31 11.04 16.41
C MET A 1 17.25 11.85 15.64
N LYS A 2 17.59 12.96 14.95
CA LYS A 2 16.66 13.71 14.08
C LYS A 2 16.62 13.21 12.62
N PHE A 3 17.74 12.68 12.10
CA PHE A 3 17.88 12.24 10.71
C PHE A 3 17.00 11.03 10.33
N ILE A 4 16.84 10.08 11.25
CA ILE A 4 15.95 8.90 11.06
C ILE A 4 14.47 9.33 10.99
N LYS A 5 14.11 10.44 11.66
CA LYS A 5 12.75 10.98 11.64
C LYS A 5 12.43 11.67 10.31
N TYR A 6 13.40 12.35 9.70
CA TYR A 6 13.23 13.06 8.41
C TYR A 6 13.13 12.14 7.19
N MET A 7 13.89 11.04 7.14
CA MET A 7 13.68 9.99 6.12
C MET A 7 12.23 9.47 6.17
N LYS A 8 11.74 9.23 7.39
CA LYS A 8 10.38 8.71 7.64
C LYS A 8 9.26 9.57 7.04
N TYR A 9 9.38 10.90 7.05
CA TYR A 9 8.34 11.78 6.49
C TYR A 9 8.38 11.82 4.96
N MET A 10 9.56 11.89 4.36
CA MET A 10 9.70 11.85 2.90
C MET A 10 9.19 10.52 2.35
N ASP A 11 9.49 9.40 3.03
CA ASP A 11 9.00 8.08 2.66
C ASP A 11 7.47 7.97 2.77
N ILE A 12 6.85 8.58 3.80
CA ILE A 12 5.39 8.63 3.94
C ILE A 12 4.76 9.45 2.81
N ILE A 13 5.31 10.63 2.49
CA ILE A 13 4.80 11.49 1.41
C ILE A 13 4.92 10.77 0.06
N LEU A 14 6.08 10.16 -0.20
CA LEU A 14 6.31 9.43 -1.45
C LEU A 14 5.37 8.22 -1.56
N ASN A 15 5.17 7.49 -0.47
CA ASN A 15 4.20 6.39 -0.41
C ASN A 15 2.77 6.90 -0.69
N THR A 16 2.36 8.01 -0.08
CA THR A 16 1.04 8.60 -0.30
C THR A 16 0.85 9.01 -1.76
N ILE A 17 1.85 9.64 -2.39
CA ILE A 17 1.80 10.04 -3.79
C ILE A 17 1.70 8.81 -4.71
N ILE A 18 2.57 7.81 -4.50
CA ILE A 18 2.56 6.58 -5.31
C ILE A 18 1.23 5.86 -5.15
N SER A 19 0.69 5.79 -3.94
CA SER A 19 -0.58 5.14 -3.66
C SER A 19 -1.77 5.90 -4.25
N ALA A 20 -1.73 7.24 -4.24
CA ALA A 20 -2.72 8.07 -4.92
C ALA A 20 -2.69 7.85 -6.45
N MET A 21 -1.50 7.77 -7.04
CA MET A 21 -1.31 7.52 -8.47
C MET A 21 -1.81 6.13 -8.87
N ILE A 22 -1.52 5.12 -8.06
CA ILE A 22 -2.07 3.77 -8.21
C ILE A 22 -3.59 3.82 -8.22
N GLY A 23 -4.20 4.48 -7.23
CA GLY A 23 -5.65 4.67 -7.16
C GLY A 23 -6.22 5.31 -8.42
N CYS A 24 -5.56 6.34 -8.95
CA CYS A 24 -5.93 6.94 -10.24
C CYS A 24 -5.85 5.95 -11.40
N ILE A 25 -4.81 5.12 -11.48
CA ILE A 25 -4.67 4.10 -12.54
C ILE A 25 -5.84 3.11 -12.47
N VAL A 26 -6.21 2.65 -11.27
CA VAL A 26 -7.36 1.74 -11.15
C VAL A 26 -8.67 2.46 -11.53
N GLY A 27 -8.82 3.74 -11.19
CA GLY A 27 -9.95 4.56 -11.61
C GLY A 27 -10.06 4.72 -13.13
N VAL A 28 -8.94 4.88 -13.84
CA VAL A 28 -8.91 4.91 -15.32
C VAL A 28 -9.36 3.58 -15.91
N VAL A 29 -8.91 2.45 -15.36
CA VAL A 29 -9.38 1.11 -15.79
C VAL A 29 -10.89 0.96 -15.59
N ALA A 30 -11.42 1.44 -14.45
CA ALA A 30 -12.85 1.40 -14.17
C ALA A 30 -13.66 2.24 -15.17
N ILE A 31 -13.17 3.42 -15.57
CA ILE A 31 -13.82 4.27 -16.59
C ILE A 31 -13.82 3.61 -17.96
N ILE A 32 -12.71 2.96 -18.35
CA ILE A 32 -12.63 2.22 -19.62
C ILE A 32 -13.66 1.08 -19.65
N MET A 33 -13.85 0.39 -18.52
CA MET A 33 -14.83 -0.69 -18.39
C MET A 33 -16.28 -0.21 -18.34
N ASN A 34 -16.53 1.03 -17.90
CA ASN A 34 -17.88 1.61 -17.79
C ASN A 34 -17.91 3.06 -18.32
N PRO A 35 -18.04 3.26 -19.65
CA PRO A 35 -17.91 4.56 -20.31
C PRO A 35 -19.04 5.58 -20.05
N GLY A 36 -19.90 5.36 -19.05
CA GLY A 36 -20.98 6.29 -18.66
C GLY A 36 -20.77 6.96 -17.30
N MET A 37 -19.68 6.69 -16.60
CA MET A 37 -19.43 7.24 -15.26
C MET A 37 -18.83 8.65 -15.32
N ASP A 38 -19.10 9.44 -14.28
CA ASP A 38 -18.45 10.72 -14.07
C ASP A 38 -16.95 10.53 -13.79
N ILE A 39 -16.15 10.83 -14.82
CA ILE A 39 -14.70 10.64 -14.86
C ILE A 39 -14.02 11.28 -13.64
N LEU A 40 -14.40 12.52 -13.28
CA LEU A 40 -13.72 13.27 -12.24
C LEU A 40 -13.98 12.64 -10.87
N ASN A 41 -15.24 12.30 -10.59
CA ASN A 41 -15.64 11.68 -9.33
C ASN A 41 -15.06 10.27 -9.16
N VAL A 42 -14.97 9.48 -10.24
CA VAL A 42 -14.35 8.15 -10.21
C VAL A 42 -12.84 8.24 -9.98
N LEU A 43 -12.14 9.21 -10.60
CA LEU A 43 -10.71 9.39 -10.34
C LEU A 43 -10.44 9.83 -8.90
N ILE A 44 -11.17 10.83 -8.41
CA ILE A 44 -10.96 11.37 -7.05
C ILE A 44 -11.23 10.30 -5.99
N SER A 45 -12.36 9.59 -6.11
CA SER A 45 -12.73 8.52 -5.16
C SER A 45 -11.71 7.39 -5.15
N ASN A 46 -11.28 6.90 -6.31
CA ASN A 46 -10.29 5.82 -6.38
C ASN A 46 -8.89 6.27 -5.95
N SER A 47 -8.52 7.53 -6.22
CA SER A 47 -7.27 8.11 -5.71
C SER A 47 -7.25 8.15 -4.18
N MET A 48 -8.36 8.58 -3.56
CA MET A 48 -8.51 8.56 -2.09
C MET A 48 -8.43 7.14 -1.53
N VAL A 49 -9.10 6.16 -2.16
CA VAL A 49 -8.99 4.76 -1.77
C VAL A 49 -7.55 4.28 -1.84
N GLY A 50 -6.84 4.61 -2.93
CA GLY A 50 -5.41 4.33 -3.07
C GLY A 50 -4.58 4.89 -1.91
N VAL A 51 -4.77 6.17 -1.56
CA VAL A 51 -4.10 6.81 -0.41
C VAL A 51 -4.37 6.07 0.90
N VAL A 52 -5.63 5.72 1.16
CA VAL A 52 -6.03 5.01 2.39
C VAL A 52 -5.36 3.64 2.46
N VAL A 53 -5.45 2.86 1.39
CA VAL A 53 -4.84 1.52 1.30
C VAL A 53 -3.32 1.59 1.47
N GLY A 54 -2.66 2.54 0.80
CA GLY A 54 -1.21 2.72 0.91
C GLY A 54 -0.74 3.15 2.29
N THR A 55 -1.51 4.01 2.97
CA THR A 55 -1.20 4.46 4.33
C THR A 55 -1.36 3.32 5.33
N ILE A 56 -2.46 2.56 5.23
CA ILE A 56 -2.73 1.43 6.11
C ILE A 56 -1.71 0.32 5.89
N SER A 57 -1.35 0.03 4.64
CA SER A 57 -0.33 -0.98 4.31
C SER A 57 1.04 -0.61 4.87
N SER A 58 1.47 0.64 4.74
CA SER A 58 2.73 1.11 5.34
C SER A 58 2.72 1.10 6.87
N TYR A 59 1.60 1.48 7.48
CA TYR A 59 1.47 1.46 8.94
C TYR A 59 1.48 0.03 9.48
N ALA A 60 0.75 -0.88 8.82
CA ALA A 60 0.73 -2.31 9.15
C ALA A 60 2.13 -2.92 9.01
N TYR A 61 2.84 -2.63 7.92
CA TYR A 61 4.22 -3.07 7.73
C TYR A 61 5.13 -2.57 8.87
N TYR A 62 5.11 -1.26 9.18
CA TYR A 62 5.93 -0.68 10.25
C TYR A 62 5.62 -1.32 11.62
N TYR A 63 4.34 -1.45 11.95
CA TYR A 63 3.92 -1.97 13.25
C TYR A 63 4.24 -3.46 13.41
N ILE A 64 4.06 -4.26 12.38
CA ILE A 64 4.19 -5.72 12.46
C ILE A 64 5.64 -6.15 12.26
N TYR A 65 6.33 -5.59 11.27
CA TYR A 65 7.70 -5.97 10.93
C TYR A 65 8.73 -5.29 11.84
N GLU A 66 8.61 -3.97 12.07
CA GLU A 66 9.64 -3.23 12.81
C GLU A 66 9.44 -3.30 14.33
N LYS A 67 8.19 -3.21 14.80
CA LYS A 67 7.88 -3.22 16.24
C LYS A 67 7.67 -4.62 16.81
N LYS A 68 6.92 -5.50 16.12
CA LYS A 68 6.67 -6.88 16.59
C LYS A 68 7.67 -7.93 16.07
N ARG A 69 8.55 -7.58 15.11
CA ARG A 69 9.52 -8.50 14.47
C ARG A 69 8.90 -9.82 13.99
N LEU A 70 7.65 -9.76 13.56
CA LEU A 70 6.97 -10.94 13.01
C LEU A 70 7.51 -11.26 11.62
N GLY A 71 7.55 -12.54 11.27
CA GLY A 71 8.03 -12.99 9.96
C GLY A 71 7.21 -12.40 8.81
N ILE A 72 7.85 -12.20 7.66
CA ILE A 72 7.23 -11.55 6.47
C ILE A 72 5.91 -12.21 6.03
N LYS A 73 5.79 -13.54 6.21
CA LYS A 73 4.54 -14.27 5.91
C LYS A 73 3.37 -13.76 6.75
N ALA A 74 3.58 -13.48 8.04
CA ALA A 74 2.55 -12.96 8.93
C ALA A 74 2.17 -11.52 8.59
N VAL A 75 3.15 -10.71 8.17
CA VAL A 75 2.91 -9.33 7.69
C VAL A 75 2.02 -9.34 6.45
N LEU A 76 2.34 -10.18 5.46
CA LEU A 76 1.56 -10.29 4.21
C LEU A 76 0.13 -10.77 4.47
N TRP A 77 -0.05 -11.79 5.30
CA TRP A 77 -1.39 -12.27 5.70
C TRP A 77 -2.20 -11.19 6.41
N THR A 78 -1.56 -10.39 7.26
CA THR A 78 -2.27 -9.33 7.98
C THR A 78 -2.71 -8.22 7.04
N ILE A 79 -1.84 -7.81 6.11
CA ILE A 79 -2.19 -6.80 5.10
C ILE A 79 -3.31 -7.31 4.20
N PHE A 80 -3.25 -8.59 3.78
CA PHE A 80 -4.31 -9.22 3.00
C PHE A 80 -5.67 -9.15 3.73
N ILE A 81 -5.72 -9.54 5.00
CA ILE A 81 -6.99 -9.50 5.76
C ILE A 81 -7.49 -8.05 5.91
N ILE A 82 -6.61 -7.10 6.21
CA ILE A 82 -6.99 -5.71 6.44
C ILE A 82 -7.51 -5.06 5.15
N VAL A 83 -6.78 -5.19 4.04
CA VAL A 83 -7.15 -4.60 2.76
C VAL A 83 -8.43 -5.24 2.24
N PHE A 84 -8.54 -6.57 2.30
CA PHE A 84 -9.77 -7.27 1.94
C PHE A 84 -11.00 -6.77 2.72
N VAL A 85 -10.89 -6.61 4.04
CA VAL A 85 -12.00 -6.11 4.87
C VAL A 85 -12.37 -4.67 4.51
N ILE A 86 -11.38 -3.79 4.30
CA ILE A 86 -11.64 -2.40 3.89
C ILE A 86 -12.34 -2.35 2.54
N MET A 87 -11.87 -3.13 1.57
CA MET A 87 -12.46 -3.19 0.24
C MET A 87 -13.87 -3.78 0.27
N LEU A 88 -14.13 -4.76 1.13
CA LEU A 88 -15.47 -5.30 1.34
C LEU A 88 -16.43 -4.25 1.91
N ILE A 89 -15.98 -3.45 2.89
CA ILE A 89 -16.78 -2.35 3.45
C ILE A 89 -17.06 -1.29 2.39
N LEU A 90 -16.04 -0.90 1.62
CA LEU A 90 -16.20 0.07 0.52
C LEU A 90 -17.16 -0.44 -0.57
N ALA A 91 -17.06 -1.71 -0.93
CA ALA A 91 -17.97 -2.35 -1.87
C ALA A 91 -19.42 -2.34 -1.36
N LEU A 92 -19.65 -2.64 -0.08
CA LEU A 92 -20.98 -2.58 0.52
C LEU A 92 -21.55 -1.15 0.53
N LEU A 93 -20.73 -0.14 0.79
CA LEU A 93 -21.14 1.26 0.74
C LEU A 93 -21.49 1.69 -0.69
N GLN A 94 -20.64 1.40 -1.67
CA GLN A 94 -20.85 1.78 -3.07
C GLN A 94 -22.01 1.02 -3.74
N SER A 95 -22.29 -0.21 -3.29
CA SER A 95 -23.45 -0.97 -3.78
C SER A 95 -24.80 -0.30 -3.46
N ARG A 96 -24.86 0.54 -2.41
CA ARG A 96 -26.05 1.35 -2.10
C ARG A 96 -26.25 2.52 -3.06
N ASP A 97 -25.16 3.03 -3.63
CA ASP A 97 -25.16 4.17 -4.55
C ASP A 97 -25.34 3.75 -6.02
N GLY A 98 -25.66 2.48 -6.27
CA GLY A 98 -25.91 1.95 -7.62
C GLY A 98 -24.65 1.53 -8.39
N PHE A 99 -23.50 1.42 -7.71
CA PHE A 99 -22.26 0.97 -8.36
C PHE A 99 -22.37 -0.52 -8.76
N PRO A 100 -22.02 -0.90 -10.00
CA PRO A 100 -22.20 -2.27 -10.48
C PRO A 100 -21.29 -3.27 -9.76
N TRP A 101 -21.90 -4.32 -9.20
CA TRP A 101 -21.23 -5.40 -8.47
C TRP A 101 -20.13 -6.10 -9.29
N ASP A 102 -20.33 -6.21 -10.60
CA ASP A 102 -19.38 -6.83 -11.52
C ASP A 102 -18.04 -6.08 -11.55
N THR A 103 -18.07 -4.75 -11.41
CA THR A 103 -16.87 -3.93 -11.34
C THR A 103 -16.15 -4.11 -10.01
N LEU A 104 -16.89 -4.22 -8.90
CA LEU A 104 -16.32 -4.44 -7.57
C LEU A 104 -15.59 -5.79 -7.46
N ILE A 105 -16.16 -6.86 -8.03
CA ILE A 105 -15.56 -8.20 -8.03
C ILE A 105 -14.20 -8.22 -8.75
N ILE A 106 -14.03 -7.42 -9.80
CA ILE A 106 -12.76 -7.29 -10.54
C ILE A 106 -11.78 -6.38 -9.79
N PHE A 107 -12.29 -5.32 -9.15
CA PHE A 107 -11.48 -4.29 -8.52
C PHE A 107 -10.79 -4.78 -7.22
N ILE A 108 -11.50 -5.57 -6.41
CA ILE A 108 -10.99 -6.14 -5.16
C ILE A 108 -9.67 -6.90 -5.38
N PRO A 109 -9.58 -7.94 -6.25
CA PRO A 109 -8.36 -8.70 -6.43
C PRO A 109 -7.21 -7.89 -7.04
N ILE A 110 -7.52 -6.85 -7.85
CA ILE A 110 -6.49 -5.94 -8.39
C ILE A 110 -5.85 -5.17 -7.24
N VAL A 111 -6.64 -4.51 -6.40
CA VAL A 111 -6.14 -3.74 -5.26
C VAL A 111 -5.40 -4.65 -4.26
N GLU A 112 -5.90 -5.87 -4.06
CA GLU A 112 -5.27 -6.86 -3.19
C GLU A 112 -3.87 -7.24 -3.67
N CYS A 113 -3.74 -7.61 -4.96
CA CYS A 113 -2.45 -7.90 -5.58
C CYS A 113 -1.48 -6.72 -5.46
N LEU A 114 -2.00 -5.51 -5.62
CA LEU A 114 -1.21 -4.29 -5.64
C LEU A 114 -0.71 -3.92 -4.24
N SER A 115 -1.55 -4.11 -3.21
CA SER A 115 -1.17 -3.91 -1.81
C SER A 115 -0.09 -4.91 -1.34
N LEU A 116 -0.22 -6.18 -1.72
CA LEU A 116 0.77 -7.22 -1.44
C LEU A 116 2.09 -6.95 -2.17
N GLY A 117 2.01 -6.57 -3.46
CA GLY A 117 3.16 -6.19 -4.26
C GLY A 117 3.93 -5.03 -3.64
N TYR A 118 3.21 -4.00 -3.19
CA TYR A 118 3.80 -2.85 -2.50
C TYR A 118 4.49 -3.25 -1.20
N CYS A 119 3.84 -4.07 -0.36
CA CYS A 119 4.43 -4.56 0.87
C CYS A 119 5.71 -5.37 0.61
N TYR A 120 5.69 -6.26 -0.38
CA TYR A 120 6.84 -7.09 -0.73
C TYR A 120 8.02 -6.27 -1.26
N ALA A 121 7.74 -5.27 -2.11
CA ALA A 121 8.77 -4.34 -2.60
C ALA A 121 9.42 -3.56 -1.45
N THR A 122 8.61 -3.04 -0.52
CA THR A 122 9.07 -2.31 0.66
C THR A 122 9.94 -3.19 1.58
N TYR A 123 9.55 -4.45 1.75
CA TYR A 123 10.34 -5.44 2.47
C TYR A 123 11.72 -5.68 1.81
N ARG A 124 11.74 -5.88 0.49
CA ARG A 124 13.00 -6.10 -0.26
C ARG A 124 13.95 -4.92 -0.16
N ILE A 125 13.43 -3.70 -0.21
CA ILE A 125 14.23 -2.48 -0.03
C ILE A 125 14.80 -2.44 1.39
N SER A 126 13.95 -2.69 2.39
CA SER A 126 14.35 -2.72 3.81
C SER A 126 15.46 -3.74 4.09
N LEU A 127 15.38 -4.94 3.49
CA LEU A 127 16.41 -5.98 3.62
C LEU A 127 17.76 -5.52 3.07
N LYS A 128 17.78 -4.96 1.85
CA LYS A 128 19.01 -4.43 1.22
C LYS A 128 19.64 -3.31 2.05
N TYR A 129 18.83 -2.45 2.66
CA TYR A 129 19.36 -1.41 3.56
C TYR A 129 19.97 -2.01 4.83
N ASN A 130 19.33 -3.02 5.41
CA ASN A 130 19.81 -3.67 6.62
C ASN A 130 21.14 -4.41 6.38
N GLU A 131 21.26 -5.11 5.25
CA GLU A 131 22.52 -5.76 4.83
C GLU A 131 23.65 -4.75 4.64
N LYS A 132 23.37 -3.62 3.97
CA LYS A 132 24.35 -2.53 3.80
C LYS A 132 24.82 -1.95 5.14
N LEU A 133 23.93 -1.84 6.12
CA LEU A 133 24.26 -1.36 7.45
C LEU A 133 25.09 -2.37 8.24
N LEU A 134 24.79 -3.66 8.14
CA LEU A 134 25.58 -4.75 8.72
C LEU A 134 27.00 -4.76 8.17
N HIS A 135 27.15 -4.71 6.84
CA HIS A 135 28.46 -4.67 6.19
C HIS A 135 29.27 -3.43 6.60
N LYS A 136 28.63 -2.26 6.67
CA LYS A 136 29.29 -1.04 7.18
C LYS A 136 29.71 -1.16 8.65
N LYS A 137 28.91 -1.84 9.49
CA LYS A 137 29.23 -2.07 10.89
C LYS A 137 30.44 -2.99 11.03
N GLU A 138 30.50 -4.08 10.28
CA GLU A 138 31.65 -5.00 10.25
C GLU A 138 32.92 -4.31 9.74
N GLN A 139 32.82 -3.45 8.72
CA GLN A 139 33.96 -2.66 8.24
C GLN A 139 34.51 -1.69 9.30
N ILE A 140 33.65 -1.13 10.16
CA ILE A 140 34.07 -0.25 11.26
C ILE A 140 34.70 -1.07 12.39
N LEU A 141 34.14 -2.24 12.71
CA LEU A 141 34.66 -3.14 13.74
C LEU A 141 36.01 -3.77 13.37
N ASN A 142 36.20 -4.17 12.10
CA ASN A 142 37.46 -4.75 11.60
C ASN A 142 38.54 -3.70 11.28
N LYS A 143 38.24 -2.40 11.42
CA LYS A 143 39.20 -1.29 11.33
C LYS A 143 39.71 -0.82 12.70
N LYS A 144 39.27 -1.45 13.80
CA LYS A 144 39.87 -1.32 15.12
C LYS A 144 40.84 -2.46 15.37
#